data_AF-Q2M587-F1
#
_entry.id   AF-Q2M587-F1
#
_cell.length_a   1.000
_cell.length_b   1.000
_cell.length_c   1.000
_cell.angle_alpha   90.00
_cell.angle_beta   90.00
_cell.angle_gamma   90.00
#
_symmetry.space_group_name_H-M   'P 1'
#
loop_
_entity.id
_entity.type
_entity.pdbx_description
1 polymer ?
#
loop_
_entity_poly.entity_id
_entity_poly.type
_entity_poly.pdbx_seq_one_letter_code
_entity_poly.pdbx_strand_id
1 'polypeptide(L)'
;KTGTPARLDKRTIDFSALEVAPGDEPPPKFSFWTDPVGTYWFSKGKPQVNCWITYTTPKTHEIIRKNLHRTALYGGLIKGIGPRYCPSIEDKVVKFPDKERHQIFLEPEGWDTIEIYPNGLSTSLPEEIQWELYRSIPGLEKVELIRPAHAIEYEI
;
A
#
# COMPACT_ATOMS: atom_id res chain seq x y z
N LYS A 1 -10.26 -14.34 4.03
CA LYS A 1 -9.54 -13.77 2.87
C LYS A 1 -8.80 -12.51 3.27
N THR A 2 -7.51 -12.41 2.97
CA THR A 2 -6.71 -11.20 3.17
C THR A 2 -5.85 -10.94 1.93
N GLY A 3 -5.76 -9.68 1.49
CA GLY A 3 -4.92 -9.27 0.36
C GLY A 3 -3.73 -8.43 0.81
N THR A 4 -2.61 -8.57 0.12
CA THR A 4 -1.39 -7.77 0.32
C THR A 4 -1.03 -7.04 -0.98
N PRO A 5 -0.48 -5.82 -0.93
CA PRO A 5 0.02 -5.16 -2.12
C PRO A 5 1.30 -5.84 -2.63
N ALA A 6 1.76 -5.39 -3.79
CA ALA A 6 3.05 -5.75 -4.34
C ALA A 6 4.18 -5.18 -3.47
N ARG A 7 5.41 -5.63 -3.76
CA ARG A 7 6.63 -4.99 -3.26
C ARG A 7 7.29 -4.27 -4.41
N LEU A 8 7.59 -2.99 -4.20
CA LEU A 8 8.10 -2.10 -5.25
C LEU A 8 9.61 -1.88 -5.05
N ASP A 9 10.36 -1.74 -6.13
CA ASP A 9 11.76 -1.35 -6.08
C ASP A 9 11.92 0.16 -5.87
N LYS A 10 12.41 0.55 -4.69
CA LYS A 10 12.65 1.95 -4.28
C LYS A 10 13.43 2.76 -5.33
N ARG A 11 14.36 2.16 -6.06
CA ARG A 11 15.23 2.86 -7.02
C ARG A 11 14.49 3.30 -8.29
N THR A 12 13.29 2.77 -8.50
CA THR A 12 12.46 3.00 -9.70
C THR A 12 11.28 3.93 -9.43
N ILE A 13 11.19 4.45 -8.20
CA ILE A 13 10.16 5.39 -7.76
C ILE A 13 10.72 6.81 -7.80
N ASP A 14 9.96 7.72 -8.39
CA ASP A 14 10.24 9.15 -8.34
C ASP A 14 9.59 9.76 -7.09
N PHE A 15 10.41 10.04 -6.08
CA PHE A 15 9.97 10.66 -4.83
C PHE A 15 9.97 12.20 -4.89
N SER A 16 10.48 12.82 -5.96
CA SER A 16 10.76 14.27 -5.99
C SER A 16 9.52 15.15 -5.83
N ALA A 17 8.38 14.68 -6.33
CA ALA A 17 7.10 15.38 -6.26
C ALA A 17 6.13 14.80 -5.21
N LEU A 18 6.56 13.81 -4.43
CA LEU A 18 5.71 13.17 -3.42
C LEU A 18 5.80 13.91 -2.08
N GLU A 19 4.66 14.01 -1.41
CA GLU A 19 4.60 14.58 -0.06
C GLU A 19 5.30 13.64 0.92
N VAL A 20 6.19 14.20 1.74
CA VAL A 20 6.91 13.47 2.79
C VAL A 20 6.02 13.35 4.02
N ALA A 21 5.92 12.14 4.57
CA ALA A 21 5.25 11.85 5.83
C ALA A 21 6.29 11.42 6.88
N PRO A 22 6.88 12.37 7.63
CA PRO A 22 7.86 12.07 8.67
C PRO A 22 7.18 11.53 9.94
N GLY A 23 7.99 10.96 10.84
CA GLY A 23 7.55 10.65 12.20
C GLY A 23 7.57 11.88 13.13
N ASP A 24 7.07 11.70 14.36
CA ASP A 24 7.07 12.73 15.40
C ASP A 24 8.48 12.99 15.96
N GLU A 25 8.70 14.18 16.52
CA GLU A 25 9.96 14.58 17.16
C GLU A 25 9.70 15.26 18.52
N PRO A 26 9.99 14.61 19.67
CA PRO A 26 10.55 13.25 19.80
C PRO A 26 9.52 12.16 19.47
N PRO A 27 9.95 11.01 18.94
CA PRO A 27 9.02 9.94 18.63
C PRO A 27 8.48 9.25 19.90
N PRO A 28 7.21 8.82 19.90
CA PRO A 28 6.64 8.04 20.99
C PRO A 28 7.23 6.62 21.01
N LYS A 29 7.10 5.96 22.17
CA LYS A 29 7.48 4.56 22.39
C LYS A 29 6.26 3.74 22.72
N PHE A 30 6.27 2.50 22.26
CA PHE A 30 5.24 1.53 22.63
C PHE A 30 5.42 0.96 24.04
N SER A 31 6.67 0.80 24.51
CA SER A 31 6.97 0.14 25.79
C SER A 31 7.42 1.12 26.86
N PHE A 32 6.80 1.00 28.04
CA PHE A 32 7.18 1.74 29.25
C PHE A 32 8.53 1.30 29.85
N TRP A 33 9.00 0.11 29.46
CA TRP A 33 10.17 -0.55 30.05
C TRP A 33 11.45 -0.43 29.21
N THR A 34 11.34 0.01 27.96
CA THR A 34 12.51 0.29 27.11
C THR A 34 13.13 1.63 27.48
N ASP A 35 14.44 1.79 27.31
CA ASP A 35 15.14 3.07 27.54
C ASP A 35 14.53 4.22 26.71
N PRO A 36 14.32 5.42 27.28
CA PRO A 36 14.36 5.76 28.71
C PRO A 36 13.23 5.10 29.52
N VAL A 37 13.57 4.33 30.56
CA VAL A 37 12.57 3.59 31.37
C VAL A 37 11.64 4.57 32.09
N GLY A 38 10.35 4.25 32.17
CA GLY A 38 9.37 5.05 32.91
C GLY A 38 8.72 6.19 32.11
N THR A 39 8.88 6.19 30.78
CA THR A 39 8.26 7.18 29.89
C THR A 39 7.85 6.57 28.55
N TYR A 40 6.85 7.16 27.89
CA TYR A 40 6.37 6.80 26.55
C TYR A 40 7.02 7.60 25.42
N TRP A 41 8.14 8.28 25.68
CA TRP A 41 8.83 9.10 24.70
C TRP A 41 10.28 8.68 24.55
N PHE A 42 10.80 8.65 23.32
CA PHE A 42 12.23 8.57 23.07
C PHE A 42 12.89 9.93 23.33
N SER A 43 14.22 9.95 23.39
CA SER A 43 14.98 11.19 23.32
C SER A 43 14.87 11.83 21.93
N LYS A 44 14.96 13.16 21.89
CA LYS A 44 15.03 13.92 20.64
C LYS A 44 16.20 13.48 19.77
N GLY A 45 16.04 13.52 18.46
CA GLY A 45 17.07 13.16 17.48
C GLY A 45 17.24 11.66 17.27
N LYS A 46 16.28 10.83 17.71
CA LYS A 46 16.28 9.41 17.39
C LYS A 46 16.17 9.23 15.87
N PRO A 47 17.03 8.43 15.22
CA PRO A 47 16.93 8.16 13.79
C PRO A 47 15.58 7.53 13.42
N GLN A 48 14.95 8.08 12.38
CA GLN A 48 13.68 7.64 11.79
C GLN A 48 13.79 7.65 10.26
N VAL A 49 12.94 6.89 9.57
CA VAL A 49 12.78 6.96 8.11
C VAL A 49 11.53 7.74 7.76
N ASN A 50 11.52 8.36 6.57
CA ASN A 50 10.34 8.98 6.02
C ASN A 50 9.48 7.94 5.29
N CYS A 51 8.17 8.17 5.31
CA CYS A 51 7.24 7.63 4.32
C CYS A 51 6.91 8.69 3.27
N TRP A 52 6.27 8.29 2.17
CA TRP A 52 5.82 9.22 1.13
C TRP A 52 4.34 8.98 0.80
N ILE A 53 3.67 10.03 0.37
CA ILE A 53 2.25 10.00 0.05
C ILE A 53 2.06 10.19 -1.45
N THR A 54 1.25 9.32 -2.04
CA THR A 54 0.73 9.47 -3.41
C THR A 54 -0.75 9.11 -3.46
N TYR A 55 -1.37 9.18 -4.63
CA TYR A 55 -2.79 8.96 -4.81
C TYR A 55 -3.08 8.18 -6.09
N THR A 56 -4.10 7.32 -6.04
CA THR A 56 -4.69 6.78 -7.28
C THR A 56 -5.29 7.90 -8.13
N THR A 57 -5.40 7.66 -9.43
CA THR A 57 -5.98 8.59 -10.40
C THR A 57 -7.27 8.01 -11.01
N PRO A 58 -8.08 8.82 -11.72
CA PRO A 58 -9.20 8.30 -12.49
C PRO A 58 -8.78 7.19 -13.48
N LYS A 59 -7.57 7.30 -14.07
CA LYS A 59 -6.99 6.27 -14.93
C LYS A 59 -6.77 4.97 -14.16
N THR A 60 -6.23 5.03 -12.94
CA THR A 60 -6.07 3.85 -12.07
C THR A 60 -7.42 3.14 -11.86
N HIS A 61 -8.48 3.91 -11.62
CA HIS A 61 -9.81 3.33 -11.39
C HIS A 61 -10.42 2.74 -12.66
N GLU A 62 -10.16 3.34 -13.83
CA GLU A 62 -10.58 2.80 -15.12
C GLU A 62 -9.92 1.44 -15.40
N ILE A 63 -8.61 1.31 -15.14
CA ILE A 63 -7.86 0.04 -15.27
C ILE A 63 -8.50 -1.04 -14.39
N ILE A 64 -8.80 -0.69 -13.14
CA ILE A 64 -9.47 -1.58 -12.18
C ILE A 64 -10.83 -2.02 -12.73
N ARG A 65 -11.69 -1.06 -13.12
CA ARG A 65 -13.07 -1.35 -13.58
C ARG A 65 -13.10 -2.25 -14.80
N LYS A 66 -12.20 -2.04 -15.77
CA LYS A 66 -12.06 -2.90 -16.95
C LYS A 66 -11.71 -4.35 -16.61
N ASN A 67 -10.99 -4.57 -15.50
CA ASN A 67 -10.45 -5.87 -15.11
C ASN A 67 -11.11 -6.48 -13.86
N LEU A 68 -12.19 -5.90 -13.33
CA LEU A 68 -12.84 -6.37 -12.09
C LEU A 68 -13.18 -7.87 -12.13
N HIS A 69 -13.77 -8.34 -13.23
CA HIS A 69 -14.15 -9.75 -13.44
C HIS A 69 -12.98 -10.74 -13.37
N ARG A 70 -11.73 -10.27 -13.41
CA ARG A 70 -10.51 -11.08 -13.33
C ARG A 70 -9.95 -11.16 -11.91
N THR A 71 -10.49 -10.39 -10.98
CA THR A 71 -10.07 -10.40 -9.57
C THR A 71 -10.59 -11.63 -8.86
N ALA A 72 -9.93 -12.05 -7.79
CA ALA A 72 -10.35 -13.23 -7.06
C ALA A 72 -11.73 -13.07 -6.40
N LEU A 73 -12.14 -11.85 -6.04
CA LEU A 73 -13.46 -11.60 -5.44
C LEU A 73 -14.58 -11.59 -6.50
N TYR A 74 -14.45 -10.73 -7.52
CA TYR A 74 -15.51 -10.51 -8.49
C TYR A 74 -15.51 -11.54 -9.63
N GLY A 75 -14.39 -12.25 -9.84
CA GLY A 75 -14.29 -13.37 -10.77
C GLY A 75 -14.80 -14.70 -10.22
N GLY A 76 -15.31 -14.73 -8.98
CA GLY A 76 -15.94 -15.92 -8.39
C GLY A 76 -14.97 -17.02 -7.92
N LEU A 77 -13.66 -16.79 -7.98
CA LEU A 77 -12.64 -17.73 -7.47
C LEU A 77 -12.69 -17.86 -5.94
N ILE A 78 -13.08 -16.79 -5.25
CA ILE A 78 -13.23 -16.77 -3.79
C ILE A 78 -14.70 -16.58 -3.42
N LYS A 79 -15.23 -17.49 -2.61
CA LYS A 79 -16.62 -17.47 -2.11
C LYS A 79 -16.75 -16.79 -0.74
N GLY A 80 -15.65 -16.69 0.02
CA GLY A 80 -15.65 -16.02 1.32
C GLY A 80 -15.90 -14.51 1.20
N ILE A 81 -16.80 -13.99 2.03
CA ILE A 81 -17.02 -12.55 2.15
C ILE A 81 -15.74 -11.92 2.68
N GLY A 82 -15.16 -10.96 1.94
CA GLY A 82 -13.98 -10.23 2.38
C GLY A 82 -14.21 -9.50 3.72
N PRO A 83 -13.14 -9.18 4.47
CA PRO A 83 -13.27 -8.42 5.71
C PRO A 83 -13.97 -7.09 5.45
N ARG A 84 -15.01 -6.77 6.25
CA ARG A 84 -15.85 -5.56 6.07
C ARG A 84 -15.07 -4.23 6.00
N TYR A 85 -13.89 -4.18 6.61
CA TYR A 85 -13.15 -2.95 6.93
C TYR A 85 -11.78 -2.78 6.26
N CYS A 86 -11.22 -3.82 5.65
CA CYS A 86 -9.95 -3.73 4.90
C CYS A 86 -10.11 -4.23 3.45
N PRO A 87 -10.93 -3.53 2.64
CA PRO A 87 -11.13 -3.88 1.24
C PRO A 87 -9.84 -3.69 0.42
N SER A 88 -9.63 -4.57 -0.56
CA SER A 88 -8.62 -4.35 -1.61
C SER A 88 -8.94 -3.07 -2.40
N ILE A 89 -7.97 -2.55 -3.14
CA ILE A 89 -8.18 -1.32 -3.92
C ILE A 89 -9.31 -1.48 -4.93
N GLU A 90 -9.44 -2.66 -5.56
CA GLU A 90 -10.56 -2.97 -6.44
C GLU A 90 -11.92 -2.89 -5.74
N ASP A 91 -12.03 -3.35 -4.50
CA ASP A 91 -13.28 -3.31 -3.73
C ASP A 91 -13.58 -1.89 -3.23
N LYS A 92 -12.55 -1.09 -2.87
CA LYS A 92 -12.71 0.33 -2.55
C LYS A 92 -13.28 1.13 -3.72
N VAL A 93 -12.80 0.88 -4.95
CA VAL A 93 -13.26 1.58 -6.16
C VAL A 93 -14.72 1.25 -6.50
N VAL A 94 -15.17 0.02 -6.24
CA VAL A 94 -16.56 -0.38 -6.43
C VAL A 94 -17.47 0.18 -5.33
N LYS A 95 -17.03 0.08 -4.07
CA LYS A 95 -17.81 0.48 -2.89
C LYS A 95 -17.94 1.99 -2.73
N PHE A 96 -16.93 2.75 -3.18
CA PHE A 96 -16.88 4.21 -3.04
C PHE A 96 -16.67 4.87 -4.41
N PRO A 97 -17.64 4.73 -5.35
CA PRO A 97 -17.48 5.17 -6.73
C PRO A 97 -17.31 6.68 -6.89
N ASP A 98 -17.82 7.48 -5.94
CA ASP A 98 -17.74 8.94 -5.94
C ASP A 98 -16.35 9.47 -5.51
N LYS A 99 -15.46 8.60 -5.02
CA LYS A 99 -14.10 9.00 -4.65
C LYS A 99 -13.23 9.05 -5.90
N GLU A 100 -12.83 10.24 -6.32
CA GLU A 100 -11.94 10.42 -7.48
C GLU A 100 -10.52 9.91 -7.26
N ARG A 101 -10.09 9.80 -6.00
CA ARG A 101 -8.77 9.31 -5.60
C ARG A 101 -8.78 8.64 -4.24
N HIS A 102 -7.84 7.73 -4.04
CA HIS A 102 -7.52 7.07 -2.78
C HIS A 102 -6.06 7.33 -2.44
N GLN A 103 -5.79 7.70 -1.19
CA GLN A 103 -4.44 7.93 -0.67
C GLN A 103 -3.67 6.62 -0.53
N ILE A 104 -2.37 6.69 -0.79
CA ILE A 104 -1.42 5.58 -0.71
C ILE A 104 -0.21 6.07 0.08
N PHE A 105 0.26 5.25 1.02
CA PHE A 105 1.54 5.46 1.69
C PHE A 105 2.58 4.54 1.07
N LEU A 106 3.73 5.09 0.69
CA LEU A 106 4.92 4.36 0.28
C LEU A 106 5.83 4.24 1.50
N GLU A 107 5.88 3.04 2.08
CA GLU A 107 6.53 2.75 3.36
C GLU A 107 7.79 1.89 3.12
N PRO A 108 8.98 2.30 3.58
CA PRO A 108 10.17 1.44 3.58
C PRO A 108 9.98 0.19 4.44
N GLU A 109 10.29 -1.00 3.92
CA GLU A 109 10.21 -2.23 4.72
C GLU A 109 11.43 -2.44 5.64
N GLY A 110 12.48 -1.64 5.50
CA GLY A 110 13.66 -1.69 6.35
C GLY A 110 14.78 -0.76 5.87
N TRP A 111 15.85 -0.69 6.66
CA TRP A 111 17.02 0.15 6.36
C TRP A 111 17.92 -0.45 5.27
N ASP A 112 18.03 -1.78 5.25
CA ASP A 112 18.98 -2.51 4.38
C ASP A 112 18.33 -3.11 3.13
N THR A 113 17.04 -2.83 2.90
CA THR A 113 16.29 -3.29 1.73
C THR A 113 15.89 -2.14 0.83
N ILE A 114 15.63 -2.47 -0.44
CA ILE A 114 15.05 -1.56 -1.43
C ILE A 114 13.55 -1.80 -1.62
N GLU A 115 12.94 -2.72 -0.85
CA GLU A 115 11.50 -2.99 -0.94
C GLU A 115 10.69 -1.85 -0.31
N ILE A 116 9.71 -1.36 -1.08
CA ILE A 116 8.69 -0.39 -0.65
C ILE A 116 7.34 -1.08 -0.60
N TYR A 117 6.62 -0.88 0.50
CA TYR A 117 5.24 -1.31 0.71
C TYR A 117 4.27 -0.18 0.34
N PRO A 118 3.44 -0.32 -0.72
CA PRO A 118 2.49 0.70 -1.11
C PRO A 118 1.14 0.48 -0.40
N ASN A 119 1.08 0.87 0.86
CA ASN A 119 -0.09 0.73 1.72
C ASN A 119 -1.32 1.41 1.09
N GLY A 120 -2.40 0.65 0.95
CA GLY A 120 -3.62 1.08 0.27
C GLY A 120 -3.86 0.42 -1.09
N LEU A 121 -2.86 -0.29 -1.65
CA LEU A 121 -2.92 -0.95 -2.97
C LEU A 121 -3.00 -2.48 -2.92
N SER A 122 -3.46 -3.08 -1.82
CA SER A 122 -3.73 -4.53 -1.79
C SER A 122 -4.66 -4.91 -2.94
N THR A 123 -4.28 -5.91 -3.74
CA THR A 123 -5.06 -6.35 -4.90
C THR A 123 -4.89 -7.83 -5.19
N SER A 124 -5.87 -8.40 -5.89
CA SER A 124 -5.85 -9.76 -6.44
C SER A 124 -5.91 -9.78 -7.97
N LEU A 125 -5.63 -8.64 -8.61
CA LEU A 125 -5.57 -8.55 -10.06
C LEU A 125 -4.42 -9.41 -10.63
N PRO A 126 -4.58 -9.94 -11.86
CA PRO A 126 -3.50 -10.60 -12.58
C PRO A 126 -2.25 -9.72 -12.68
N GLU A 127 -1.07 -10.33 -12.61
CA GLU A 127 0.22 -9.62 -12.53
C GLU A 127 0.40 -8.62 -13.69
N GLU A 128 0.04 -8.98 -14.91
CA GLU A 128 0.15 -8.10 -16.07
C GLU A 128 -0.70 -6.82 -15.96
N ILE A 129 -1.81 -6.88 -15.21
CA ILE A 129 -2.66 -5.72 -14.91
C ILE A 129 -2.12 -4.94 -13.72
N GLN A 130 -1.44 -5.60 -12.77
CA GLN A 130 -0.78 -4.90 -11.67
C GLN A 130 0.25 -3.90 -12.20
N TRP A 131 1.04 -4.28 -13.21
CA TRP A 131 1.99 -3.37 -13.85
C TRP A 131 1.33 -2.09 -14.38
N GLU A 132 0.21 -2.22 -15.09
CA GLU A 132 -0.55 -1.07 -15.60
C GLU A 132 -1.14 -0.22 -14.46
N LEU A 133 -1.69 -0.89 -13.44
CA LEU A 133 -2.27 -0.25 -12.25
C LEU A 133 -1.23 0.56 -11.49
N TYR A 134 -0.10 -0.03 -11.11
CA TYR A 134 0.94 0.66 -10.35
C TYR A 134 1.55 1.80 -11.14
N ARG A 135 1.83 1.62 -12.44
CA ARG A 135 2.41 2.68 -13.29
C ARG A 135 1.45 3.80 -13.67
N SER A 136 0.18 3.72 -13.28
CA SER A 136 -0.80 4.80 -13.43
C SER A 136 -0.80 5.82 -12.27
N ILE A 137 0.00 5.56 -11.24
CA ILE A 137 0.04 6.34 -9.99
C ILE A 137 1.22 7.30 -10.04
N PRO A 138 1.05 8.59 -9.68
CA PRO A 138 2.11 9.57 -9.69
C PRO A 138 3.33 9.13 -8.87
N GLY A 139 4.51 9.22 -9.47
CA GLY A 139 5.79 8.78 -8.91
C GLY A 139 6.13 7.31 -9.16
N LEU A 140 5.16 6.51 -9.65
CA LEU A 140 5.33 5.08 -9.91
C LEU A 140 5.34 4.75 -11.41
N GLU A 141 5.45 5.73 -12.31
CA GLU A 141 5.28 5.57 -13.76
C GLU A 141 6.25 4.54 -14.37
N LYS A 142 7.41 4.36 -13.74
CA LYS A 142 8.46 3.41 -14.15
C LYS A 142 8.74 2.35 -13.08
N VAL A 143 7.83 2.18 -12.14
CA VAL A 143 8.08 1.29 -11.00
C VAL A 143 8.27 -0.15 -11.47
N GLU A 144 9.22 -0.82 -10.82
CA GLU A 144 9.46 -2.25 -10.95
C GLU A 144 8.91 -3.01 -9.74
N LEU A 145 8.21 -4.12 -9.98
CA LEU A 145 7.70 -5.01 -8.95
C LEU A 145 8.78 -6.03 -8.58
N ILE A 146 9.13 -6.09 -7.29
CA ILE A 146 9.98 -7.15 -6.72
C ILE A 146 9.15 -8.38 -6.42
N ARG A 147 7.90 -8.19 -5.94
CA ARG A 147 6.95 -9.26 -5.67
C ARG A 147 5.55 -8.81 -6.10
N PRO A 148 4.76 -9.66 -6.79
CA PRO A 148 3.40 -9.31 -7.15
C PRO A 148 2.49 -9.27 -5.92
N ALA A 149 1.45 -8.43 -5.99
CA ALA A 149 0.34 -8.43 -5.05
C ALA A 149 -0.44 -9.74 -5.18
N HIS A 150 -1.06 -10.18 -4.09
CA HIS A 150 -1.90 -11.38 -4.11
C HIS A 150 -2.93 -11.34 -2.98
N ALA A 151 -3.89 -12.25 -3.07
CA ALA A 151 -4.82 -12.55 -1.99
C ALA A 151 -4.72 -14.02 -1.60
N ILE A 152 -4.92 -14.28 -0.32
CA ILE A 152 -4.96 -15.61 0.25
C ILE A 152 -6.28 -15.81 0.98
N GLU A 153 -6.86 -16.99 0.80
CA GLU A 153 -8.02 -17.47 1.54
C GLU A 153 -7.56 -18.56 2.51
N TYR A 154 -8.12 -18.51 3.71
CA TYR A 154 -7.87 -19.49 4.77
C TYR A 154 -9.21 -20.11 5.12
N GLU A 155 -9.21 -21.41 5.41
CA GLU A 155 -10.36 -22.06 6.05
C GLU A 155 -10.54 -21.46 7.45
N ILE A 156 -11.80 -21.20 7.83
CA ILE A 156 -12.19 -20.73 9.16
C ILE A 156 -12.77 -21.91 9.93
#